data_AF-A0A640XNX2-F1
#
_entry.id   AF-A0A640XNX2-F1
#
_cell.length_a   1.000
_cell.length_b   1.000
_cell.length_c   1.000
_cell.angle_alpha   90.00
_cell.angle_beta   90.00
_cell.angle_gamma   90.00
#
_symmetry.space_group_name_H-M   'P 1'
#
loop_
_entity.id
_entity.type
_entity.pdbx_description
1 polymer ?
#
loop_
_entity_poly.entity_id
_entity_poly.type
_entity_poly.pdbx_seq_one_letter_code
_entity_poly.pdbx_strand_id
1 'polypeptide(L)' 'MAERNLRLSLLKRLRQSIALHNFIYKDKNYHVTICCGIAEIRPAVDPFTKNDLIDFADKALFESKKKGRNCVTLYTQRNK' A
#
# COMPACT_ATOMS: atom_id res chain seq x y z
N MET A 1 6.34 10.92 14.05
CA MET A 1 5.75 9.58 14.36
C MET A 1 4.25 9.54 14.16
N ALA A 2 3.48 10.54 14.62
CA ALA A 2 2.02 10.58 14.49
C ALA A 2 1.50 10.53 13.03
N GLU A 3 2.06 11.34 12.12
CA GLU A 3 1.61 11.37 10.71
C GLU A 3 1.85 10.06 9.96
N ARG A 4 2.99 9.41 10.21
CA ARG A 4 3.33 8.09 9.65
C ARG A 4 2.33 7.02 10.08
N ASN A 5 1.85 7.09 11.33
CA ASN A 5 0.84 6.17 11.85
C ASN A 5 -0.55 6.42 11.24
N LEU A 6 -0.89 7.68 10.95
CA LEU A 6 -2.18 8.04 10.36
C LEU A 6 -2.36 7.45 8.95
N ARG A 7 -1.34 7.56 8.09
CA ARG A 7 -1.38 7.06 6.70
C ARG A 7 -1.52 5.54 6.64
N LEU A 8 -0.74 4.83 7.46
CA LEU A 8 -0.83 3.38 7.59
C LEU A 8 -2.18 2.94 8.16
N SER A 9 -2.73 3.68 9.13
CA SER A 9 -4.03 3.38 9.72
C SER A 9 -5.16 3.49 8.68
N LEU A 10 -5.17 4.55 7.88
CA LEU A 10 -6.16 4.75 6.81
C LEU A 10 -6.18 3.57 5.82
N LEU A 11 -5.02 3.20 5.27
CA LEU A 11 -4.95 2.12 4.29
C LEU A 11 -5.22 0.74 4.91
N LYS A 12 -4.86 0.52 6.18
CA LYS A 12 -5.25 -0.71 6.90
C LYS A 12 -6.76 -0.82 7.04
N ARG A 13 -7.46 0.27 7.35
CA ARG A 13 -8.92 0.32 7.43
C ARG A 13 -9.58 0.05 6.09
N LEU A 14 -9.09 0.67 5.01
CA LEU A 14 -9.57 0.40 3.65
C LEU A 14 -9.41 -1.08 3.28
N ARG A 15 -8.20 -1.64 3.50
CA ARG A 15 -7.93 -3.06 3.25
C ARG A 15 -8.85 -3.97 4.05
N GLN A 16 -9.06 -3.70 5.34
CA GLN A 16 -9.98 -4.47 6.19
C GLN A 16 -11.41 -4.38 5.69
N SER A 17 -11.88 -3.18 5.32
CA SER A 17 -13.22 -2.98 4.78
C SER A 17 -13.45 -3.80 3.52
N ILE A 18 -12.45 -3.89 2.63
CA ILE A 18 -12.54 -4.71 1.42
C ILE A 18 -12.52 -6.21 1.76
N ALA A 19 -11.61 -6.63 2.64
CA ALA A 19 -11.49 -8.03 3.02
C ALA A 19 -12.72 -8.59 3.76
N LEU A 20 -13.45 -7.73 4.48
CA LEU A 20 -14.69 -8.08 5.16
C LEU A 20 -15.93 -7.91 4.29
N HIS A 21 -15.83 -7.23 3.14
CA HIS A 21 -16.96 -7.03 2.25
C HIS A 21 -17.25 -8.32 1.47
N ASN A 22 -18.51 -8.74 1.50
CA ASN A 22 -18.97 -9.86 0.70
C ASN A 22 -19.31 -9.37 -0.72
N PHE A 23 -18.38 -9.55 -1.67
CA PHE A 23 -18.63 -9.21 -3.07
C PHE A 23 -19.52 -10.27 -3.72
N ILE A 24 -20.67 -9.85 -4.24
CA ILE A 24 -21.65 -10.75 -4.89
C ILE A 24 -21.66 -10.46 -6.39
N TYR A 25 -21.45 -11.50 -7.19
CA TYR A 25 -21.57 -11.42 -8.65
C TYR A 25 -22.19 -12.70 -9.20
N LYS A 26 -23.28 -12.57 -9.97
CA LYS A 26 -24.04 -13.72 -10.51
C LYS A 26 -24.39 -14.75 -9.42
N ASP A 27 -24.95 -14.27 -8.31
CA ASP A 27 -25.37 -15.05 -7.15
C ASP A 27 -24.25 -15.86 -6.46
N LYS A 28 -22.99 -15.54 -6.76
CA LYS A 28 -21.81 -16.15 -6.13
C LYS A 28 -21.10 -15.14 -5.25
N ASN A 29 -20.72 -15.59 -4.07
CA ASN A 29 -19.90 -14.84 -3.13
C ASN A 29 -18.42 -14.97 -3.50
N TYR A 30 -17.73 -13.83 -3.54
CA TYR A 30 -16.31 -13.73 -3.82
C TYR A 30 -15.59 -13.11 -2.64
N HIS A 31 -14.62 -13.84 -2.09
CA HIS A 31 -13.71 -13.29 -1.12
C HIS A 31 -12.56 -12.58 -1.83
N VAL A 32 -12.51 -11.25 -1.73
CA VAL A 32 -11.51 -10.40 -2.37
C VAL A 32 -10.69 -9.69 -1.32
N THR A 33 -9.38 -9.60 -1.55
CA THR A 33 -8.47 -8.81 -0.72
C THR A 33 -7.59 -7.92 -1.58
N ILE A 34 -6.99 -6.90 -0.99
CA ILE A 34 -6.05 -6.02 -1.68
C ILE A 34 -4.67 -6.00 -0.99
N CYS A 35 -3.65 -5.75 -1.80
CA CYS A 35 -2.32 -5.37 -1.33
C CYS A 35 -2.12 -3.89 -1.62
N CYS A 36 -1.46 -3.16 -0.74
CA CYS A 36 -1.13 -1.75 -0.96
C CYS A 36 0.37 -1.51 -0.76
N GLY A 37 0.93 -0.67 -1.63
CA GLY A 37 2.23 -0.03 -1.44
C GLY A 37 2.06 1.46 -1.19
N ILE A 38 2.82 2.01 -0.26
CA ILE A 38 2.82 3.44 0.08
C ILE A 38 4.21 4.00 -0.20
N ALA A 39 4.29 5.15 -0.84
CA ALA A 39 5.51 5.94 -0.90
C ALA A 39 5.25 7.36 -0.39
N GLU A 40 6.30 7.98 0.17
CA GLU A 40 6.24 9.31 0.75
C GLU A 40 7.35 10.16 0.13
N ILE A 41 7.01 11.39 -0.22
CA ILE A 41 8.00 12.41 -0.59
C ILE A 41 8.52 13.03 0.71
N ARG A 42 9.83 12.97 0.93
CA ARG A 42 10.54 13.89 1.84
C ARG A 42 10.97 15.11 1.02
N PRO A 43 11.22 16.28 1.63
CA PRO A 43 11.64 17.48 0.88
C PRO A 43 12.66 17.10 -0.18
N ALA A 44 12.31 17.37 -1.44
CA ALA A 44 12.99 16.80 -2.58
C ALA A 44 14.46 17.19 -2.54
N VAL A 45 15.34 16.19 -2.37
CA VAL A 45 16.73 16.33 -2.80
C VAL A 45 16.71 16.11 -4.30
N ASP A 46 17.06 17.13 -5.06
CA ASP A 46 17.20 16.99 -6.50
C ASP A 46 18.27 15.93 -6.83
N PRO A 47 18.04 15.08 -7.84
CA PRO A 47 16.86 15.00 -8.69
C PRO A 47 15.82 13.97 -8.18
N PHE A 48 14.63 14.41 -7.81
CA PHE A 48 13.48 13.53 -7.49
C PHE A 48 12.31 13.80 -8.45
N THR A 49 11.79 12.76 -9.10
CA THR A 49 10.72 12.87 -10.10
C THR A 49 9.42 12.22 -9.65
N LYS A 50 8.34 12.53 -10.39
CA LYS A 50 7.03 11.86 -10.20
C LYS A 50 7.11 10.36 -10.45
N ASN A 51 7.94 9.93 -11.41
CA ASN A 51 8.13 8.52 -11.72
C ASN A 51 8.80 7.79 -10.56
N ASP A 52 9.76 8.43 -9.87
CA ASP A 52 10.38 7.86 -8.68
C ASP A 52 9.35 7.58 -7.58
N LEU A 53 8.38 8.49 -7.36
CA LEU A 53 7.30 8.27 -6.39
C LEU A 53 6.46 7.04 -6.73
N ILE A 54 6.08 6.90 -8.01
CA ILE A 54 5.27 5.76 -8.49
C ILE A 54 6.07 4.46 -8.34
N ASP A 55 7.33 4.47 -8.76
CA ASP A 55 8.23 3.32 -8.66
C ASP A 55 8.42 2.87 -7.21
N PHE A 56 8.51 3.81 -6.27
CA PHE A 56 8.64 3.50 -4.85
C PHE A 56 7.35 2.87 -4.30
N ALA A 57 6.18 3.38 -4.70
CA ALA A 57 4.90 2.80 -4.31
C ALA A 57 4.72 1.40 -4.90
N ASP A 58 5.10 1.19 -6.16
CA ASP A 58 5.04 -0.13 -6.82
C ASP A 58 5.99 -1.14 -6.18
N LYS A 59 7.23 -0.74 -5.86
CA LYS A 59 8.17 -1.59 -5.10
C LYS A 59 7.58 -2.01 -3.75
N ALA A 60 6.96 -1.09 -3.02
CA ALA A 60 6.29 -1.44 -1.77
C ALA A 60 5.08 -2.37 -1.97
N LEU A 61 4.31 -2.18 -3.05
CA LEU A 61 3.19 -3.06 -3.41
C LEU A 61 3.69 -4.48 -3.73
N PHE A 62 4.78 -4.58 -4.48
CA PHE A 62 5.42 -5.85 -4.81
C PHE A 62 5.87 -6.60 -3.55
N GLU A 63 6.46 -5.89 -2.58
CA GLU A 63 6.80 -6.47 -1.27
C GLU A 63 5.57 -6.95 -0.50
N SER A 64 4.46 -6.20 -0.52
CA SER A 64 3.19 -6.68 0.06
C SER A 64 2.70 -7.98 -0.59
N LYS A 65 2.86 -8.12 -1.92
CA LYS A 65 2.51 -9.35 -2.63
C LYS A 65 3.42 -10.52 -2.23
N LYS A 66 4.72 -10.27 -2.04
CA LYS A 66 5.71 -11.29 -1.62
C LYS A 66 5.50 -11.76 -0.17
N LYS A 67 5.13 -10.87 0.75
CA LYS A 67 4.94 -11.16 2.19
C LYS A 67 3.70 -12.01 2.52
N GLY A 68 2.96 -12.49 1.52
CA GLY A 68 1.75 -13.28 1.73
C GLY A 68 0.45 -12.57 1.36
N ARG A 69 0.53 -11.40 0.70
CA ARG A 69 -0.63 -10.59 0.25
C ARG A 69 -1.45 -10.03 1.42
N ASN A 70 -2.62 -9.47 1.11
CA ASN A 70 -3.57 -8.88 2.06
C ASN A 70 -2.90 -7.99 3.14
N CYS A 71 -1.95 -7.16 2.73
CA CYS A 71 -1.20 -6.30 3.63
C CYS A 71 -0.82 -4.96 2.97
N VAL A 72 -0.32 -4.05 3.80
CA VAL A 72 0.10 -2.71 3.42
C VAL A 72 1.58 -2.57 3.78
N THR A 73 2.40 -2.14 2.83
CA THR A 73 3.84 -1.92 3.03
C THR A 73 4.17 -0.47 2.72
N LEU A 74 4.93 0.18 3.60
CA LEU A 74 5.51 1.49 3.36
C LEU A 74 6.89 1.32 2.74
N TYR A 75 7.13 2.02 1.62
CA TYR A 75 8.45 2.13 1.03
C TYR A 75 9.39 2.82 2.02
N THR A 76 10.50 2.15 2.31
CA THR A 76 11.59 2.73 3.09
C THR A 76 12.83 2.69 2.21
N GLN A 77 13.37 3.85 1.88
CA GLN A 77 14.68 3.93 1.24
C GLN A 77 15.70 3.32 2.21
N ARG A 78 16.36 2.24 1.81
CA ARG A 78 17.55 1.79 2.53
C ARG A 78 18.63 2.82 2.24
N ASN A 79 19.05 3.57 3.26
CA ASN A 79 20.32 4.28 3.20
C ASN A 79 21.40 3.21 2.93
N LYS A 80 22.14 3.37 1.83
CA LYS A 80 23.42 2.69 1.66
C LYS A 80 24.47 3.41 2.49
#